data_AF-A0A4Q3XQ83-F1
#
_entry.id   AF-A0A4Q3XQ83-F1
#
_cell.length_a   1.000
_cell.length_b   1.000
_cell.length_c   1.000
_cell.angle_alpha   90.00
_cell.angle_beta   90.00
_cell.angle_gamma   90.00
#
_symmetry.space_group_name_H-M   'P 1'
#
loop_
_entity.id
_entity.type
_entity.pdbx_description
1 polymer ?
#
loop_
_entity_poly.entity_id
_entity_poly.type
_entity_poly.pdbx_seq_one_letter_code
_entity_poly.pdbx_strand_id
1 'polypeptide(L)'
;MTSGGVGSIRTLALISSAASSIPNFRGPMIQALVAAGVRVYALAPNYDDDLRDAVRGLGAEPVDFVLDRTGIRPVRDILDSWALFLLLRRLAPDATFTNFIKPVIYGSLAAAAAGVRH
;
A
#
# COMPACT_ATOMS: atom_id res chain seq x y z
N MET A 1 -24.61 -22.99 16.27
CA MET A 1 -23.21 -22.77 16.69
C MET A 1 -22.51 -22.06 15.54
N THR A 2 -22.72 -20.74 15.39
CA THR A 2 -21.74 -19.67 15.67
C THR A 2 -20.43 -19.91 14.90
N SER A 3 -20.07 -19.16 13.87
CA SER A 3 -19.98 -17.69 13.84
C SER A 3 -19.93 -17.20 12.39
N GLY A 4 -20.54 -16.03 12.10
CA GLY A 4 -20.19 -15.26 10.91
C GLY A 4 -18.72 -14.87 10.96
N GLY A 5 -18.04 -14.87 9.83
CA GLY A 5 -16.61 -14.58 9.76
C GLY A 5 -16.26 -13.94 8.43
N VAL A 6 -15.84 -12.68 8.49
CA VAL A 6 -15.04 -11.91 7.52
C VAL A 6 -14.62 -12.69 6.27
N GLY A 7 -15.02 -12.22 5.09
CA GLY A 7 -14.62 -12.82 3.81
C GLY A 7 -13.11 -13.06 3.74
N SER A 8 -12.71 -14.24 3.27
CA SER A 8 -11.30 -14.63 3.14
C SER A 8 -10.55 -13.62 2.27
N ILE A 9 -9.52 -12.97 2.82
CA ILE A 9 -8.63 -12.07 2.07
C ILE A 9 -7.92 -12.89 1.00
N ARG A 10 -8.10 -12.57 -0.28
CA ARG A 10 -7.43 -13.24 -1.42
C ARG A 10 -6.33 -12.38 -2.02
N THR A 11 -6.43 -11.07 -1.87
CA THR A 11 -5.49 -10.08 -2.40
C THR A 11 -5.15 -9.05 -1.34
N LEU A 12 -3.86 -8.73 -1.21
CA LEU A 12 -3.37 -7.73 -0.26
C LEU A 12 -2.39 -6.77 -0.93
N ALA A 13 -2.56 -5.48 -0.70
CA ALA A 13 -1.58 -4.46 -1.10
C ALA A 13 -0.70 -4.06 0.10
N LEU A 14 0.58 -4.39 0.02
CA LEU A 14 1.62 -3.99 0.97
C LEU A 14 2.23 -2.67 0.49
N ILE A 15 1.97 -1.58 1.20
CA ILE A 15 2.44 -0.24 0.82
C ILE A 15 3.66 0.13 1.66
N SER A 16 4.79 0.35 0.99
CA SER A 16 6.07 0.69 1.59
C SER A 16 6.61 2.01 1.04
N SER A 17 7.34 2.75 1.87
CA SER A 17 7.93 4.05 1.49
C SER A 17 9.25 3.94 0.72
N ALA A 18 9.78 2.73 0.55
CA ALA A 18 10.96 2.42 -0.27
C ALA A 18 11.01 0.93 -0.62
N ALA A 19 11.34 0.60 -1.88
CA ALA A 19 11.45 -0.78 -2.36
C ALA A 19 12.47 -1.60 -1.55
N SER A 20 13.60 -1.00 -1.17
CA SER A 20 14.67 -1.63 -0.38
C SER A 20 14.23 -2.12 1.01
N SER A 21 13.13 -1.59 1.55
CA SER A 21 12.62 -2.01 2.86
C SER A 21 11.82 -3.32 2.80
N ILE A 22 11.33 -3.71 1.62
CA ILE A 22 10.43 -4.85 1.46
C ILE A 22 11.17 -6.18 1.70
N PRO A 23 12.28 -6.49 1.00
CA PRO A 23 12.98 -7.76 1.21
C PRO A 23 13.52 -7.89 2.64
N ASN A 24 14.01 -6.78 3.20
CA ASN A 24 14.72 -6.77 4.49
C ASN A 24 13.80 -6.91 5.71
N PHE A 25 12.61 -6.28 5.70
CA PHE A 25 11.77 -6.20 6.90
C PHE A 25 10.44 -6.94 6.78
N ARG A 26 10.07 -7.36 5.57
CA ARG A 26 8.75 -7.92 5.28
C ARG A 26 8.79 -9.22 4.49
N GLY A 27 9.97 -9.72 4.14
CA GLY A 27 10.14 -10.99 3.43
C GLY A 27 9.37 -12.17 4.06
N PRO A 28 9.56 -12.48 5.36
CA PRO A 28 8.86 -13.57 6.02
C PRO A 28 7.32 -13.39 6.05
N MET A 29 6.84 -12.15 6.19
CA MET A 29 5.41 -11.85 6.16
C MET A 29 4.81 -12.07 4.77
N ILE A 30 5.51 -11.64 3.72
CA ILE A 30 5.08 -11.85 2.33
C ILE A 30 5.02 -13.34 2.04
N GLN A 31 6.07 -14.09 2.40
CA GLN A 31 6.12 -15.54 2.20
C GLN A 31 4.97 -16.26 2.93
N ALA A 32 4.66 -15.87 4.16
CA ALA A 32 3.54 -16.45 4.91
C ALA A 32 2.18 -16.18 4.25
N LEU A 33 1.95 -14.95 3.75
CA LEU A 33 0.73 -14.59 3.03
C LEU A 33 0.61 -15.34 1.71
N VAL A 34 1.70 -15.42 0.93
CA VAL A 34 1.75 -16.16 -0.33
C VAL A 34 1.52 -17.65 -0.09
N ALA A 35 2.13 -18.24 0.95
CA ALA A 35 1.91 -19.63 1.35
C ALA A 35 0.46 -19.91 1.77
N ALA A 36 -0.23 -18.90 2.32
CA ALA A 36 -1.67 -18.96 2.61
C ALA A 36 -2.56 -18.76 1.37
N GLY A 37 -1.99 -18.61 0.17
CA GLY A 37 -2.71 -18.40 -1.08
C GLY A 37 -3.16 -16.95 -1.33
N VAL A 38 -2.65 -15.99 -0.56
CA VAL A 38 -2.95 -14.57 -0.74
C VAL A 38 -2.02 -13.98 -1.81
N ARG A 39 -2.59 -13.35 -2.84
CA ARG A 39 -1.81 -12.57 -3.81
C ARG A 39 -1.38 -11.25 -3.17
N VAL A 40 -0.07 -11.00 -3.12
CA VAL A 40 0.49 -9.78 -2.52
C VAL A 40 1.01 -8.83 -3.59
N TYR A 41 0.46 -7.63 -3.64
CA TYR A 41 1.03 -6.50 -4.40
C TYR A 41 1.94 -5.71 -3.47
N ALA A 42 3.23 -5.61 -3.81
CA ALA A 42 4.20 -4.85 -3.05
C ALA A 42 4.38 -3.47 -3.68
N LEU A 43 3.69 -2.48 -3.16
CA LEU A 43 3.70 -1.11 -3.63
C LEU A 43 4.88 -0.37 -3.00
N ALA A 44 5.81 0.13 -3.80
CA ALA A 44 6.91 0.97 -3.34
C ALA A 44 7.43 1.93 -4.44
N PRO A 45 8.02 3.07 -4.05
CA PRO A 45 8.81 3.88 -4.96
C PRO A 45 10.22 3.28 -5.12
N ASN A 46 10.89 3.69 -6.21
CA ASN A 46 12.32 3.46 -6.46
C ASN A 46 12.71 1.97 -6.54
N TYR A 47 11.93 1.17 -7.27
CA TYR A 47 12.37 -0.16 -7.66
C TYR A 47 13.50 -0.08 -8.69
N ASP A 48 14.61 -0.75 -8.41
CA ASP A 48 15.56 -1.23 -9.41
C ASP A 48 15.24 -2.69 -9.78
N ASP A 49 15.94 -3.23 -10.78
CA ASP A 49 15.69 -4.59 -11.27
C ASP A 49 15.98 -5.65 -10.21
N ASP A 50 17.04 -5.47 -9.41
CA ASP A 50 17.42 -6.39 -8.34
C ASP A 50 16.33 -6.47 -7.24
N LEU A 51 15.76 -5.33 -6.84
CA LEU A 51 14.69 -5.28 -5.85
C LEU A 51 13.38 -5.84 -6.38
N ARG A 52 13.09 -5.66 -7.68
CA ARG A 52 11.92 -6.29 -8.32
C ARG A 52 12.06 -7.80 -8.26
N ASP A 53 13.22 -8.32 -8.61
CA ASP A 53 13.46 -9.75 -8.64
C ASP A 53 13.50 -10.34 -7.23
N ALA A 54 14.03 -9.61 -6.25
CA ALA A 54 13.92 -9.99 -4.84
C ALA A 54 12.45 -10.09 -4.39
N VAL A 55 11.59 -9.14 -4.76
CA VAL A 55 10.16 -9.16 -4.42
C VAL A 55 9.42 -10.30 -5.13
N ARG A 56 9.71 -10.53 -6.43
CA ARG A 56 9.17 -11.67 -7.18
C ARG A 56 9.63 -13.00 -6.58
N GLY A 57 10.87 -13.08 -6.12
CA GLY A 57 11.42 -14.26 -5.44
C GLY A 57 10.71 -14.60 -4.13
N LEU A 58 10.08 -13.62 -3.48
CA LEU A 58 9.21 -13.83 -2.33
C LEU A 58 7.78 -14.28 -2.71
N GLY A 59 7.44 -14.29 -4.00
CA GLY A 59 6.12 -14.60 -4.52
C GLY A 59 5.14 -13.41 -4.57
N ALA A 60 5.63 -12.18 -4.33
CA ALA A 60 4.84 -10.96 -4.46
C ALA A 60 5.04 -10.28 -5.82
N GLU A 61 4.09 -9.42 -6.18
CA GLU A 61 4.13 -8.62 -7.41
C GLU A 61 4.63 -7.20 -7.08
N PRO A 62 5.82 -6.78 -7.56
CA PRO A 62 6.30 -5.41 -7.36
C PRO A 62 5.47 -4.43 -8.18
N VAL A 63 4.97 -3.38 -7.52
CA VAL A 63 4.18 -2.31 -8.14
C VAL A 63 4.81 -0.97 -7.82
N ASP A 64 5.19 -0.24 -8.86
CA ASP A 64 5.71 1.12 -8.70
C ASP A 64 4.61 2.11 -8.34
N PHE A 65 4.93 3.00 -7.42
CA PHE A 65 4.19 4.25 -7.29
C PHE A 65 5.14 5.39 -6.94
N VAL A 66 4.71 6.61 -7.23
CA VAL A 66 5.47 7.82 -6.92
C VAL A 66 5.17 8.25 -5.49
N LEU A 67 6.23 8.46 -4.72
CA LEU A 67 6.16 9.08 -3.40
C LEU A 67 7.27 10.11 -3.31
N ASP A 68 6.95 11.40 -3.45
CA ASP A 68 7.93 12.46 -3.19
C ASP A 68 8.17 12.53 -1.67
N ARG A 69 9.37 12.15 -1.24
CA ARG A 69 9.78 12.19 0.19
C ARG A 69 10.39 13.53 0.57
N THR A 70 10.52 14.47 -0.36
CA THR A 70 11.32 15.70 -0.19
C THR A 70 10.47 16.96 -0.21
N GLY A 71 10.29 17.55 0.98
CA GLY A 71 9.60 18.82 1.20
C GLY A 71 8.09 18.67 1.39
N ILE A 72 7.50 19.51 2.25
CA ILE A 72 6.04 19.62 2.38
C ILE A 72 5.55 20.41 1.17
N ARG A 73 5.11 19.71 0.13
CA ARG A 73 4.48 20.31 -1.06
C ARG A 73 3.02 19.90 -1.07
N PRO A 74 2.10 20.64 -0.42
CA PRO A 74 0.73 20.19 -0.17
C PRO A 74 -0.01 19.75 -1.43
N VAL A 75 0.18 20.45 -2.54
CA VAL A 75 -0.43 20.10 -3.83
C VAL A 75 0.10 18.77 -4.38
N ARG A 76 1.41 18.54 -4.26
CA ARG A 76 2.04 17.32 -4.75
C ARG A 76 1.71 16.12 -3.85
N ASP A 77 1.62 16.34 -2.55
CA ASP A 77 1.19 15.33 -1.59
C ASP A 77 -0.27 14.89 -1.85
N ILE A 78 -1.15 15.83 -2.22
CA ILE A 78 -2.53 15.52 -2.64
C ILE A 78 -2.53 14.70 -3.94
N LEU A 79 -1.72 15.09 -4.93
CA LEU A 79 -1.61 14.37 -6.20
C LEU A 79 -1.05 12.95 -6.01
N ASP A 80 0.00 12.78 -5.21
CA ASP A 80 0.60 11.48 -4.90
C ASP A 80 -0.40 10.59 -4.14
N SER A 81 -1.16 11.17 -3.20
CA SER A 81 -2.24 10.48 -2.49
C SER A 81 -3.38 10.07 -3.44
N TRP A 82 -3.74 10.93 -4.39
CA TRP A 82 -4.75 10.65 -5.41
C TRP A 82 -4.28 9.57 -6.38
N ALA A 83 -3.02 9.60 -6.80
CA ALA A 83 -2.42 8.58 -7.65
C ALA A 83 -2.41 7.21 -6.95
N LEU A 84 -2.02 7.17 -5.67
CA LEU A 84 -2.10 5.95 -4.86
C LEU A 84 -3.55 5.46 -4.70
N PHE A 85 -4.50 6.37 -4.48
CA PHE A 85 -5.92 6.02 -4.44
C PHE A 85 -6.41 5.40 -5.75
N LEU A 86 -6.08 5.99 -6.90
CA LEU A 86 -6.43 5.44 -8.21
C LEU A 86 -5.76 4.08 -8.44
N LEU A 87 -4.51 3.92 -8.03
CA LEU A 87 -3.78 2.65 -8.11
C LEU A 87 -4.46 1.57 -7.26
N LEU A 88 -4.79 1.86 -6.01
CA LEU A 88 -5.50 0.93 -5.13
C LEU A 88 -6.89 0.59 -5.67
N ARG A 89 -7.62 1.56 -6.24
CA ARG A 89 -8.90 1.31 -6.90
C ARG A 89 -8.76 0.41 -8.12
N ARG A 90 -7.67 0.52 -8.87
CA ARG A 90 -7.39 -0.32 -10.04
C ARG A 90 -6.99 -1.75 -9.64
N LEU A 91 -6.18 -1.88 -8.58
CA LEU A 91 -5.73 -3.17 -8.07
C LEU A 91 -6.83 -3.91 -7.29
N ALA A 92 -7.78 -3.16 -6.73
CA ALA A 92 -8.92 -3.64 -5.94
C ALA A 92 -8.53 -4.71 -4.90
N PRO A 93 -7.52 -4.45 -4.02
CA PRO A 93 -7.12 -5.42 -3.02
C PRO A 93 -8.20 -5.59 -1.94
N ASP A 94 -8.36 -6.80 -1.41
CA ASP A 94 -9.29 -7.07 -0.30
C ASP A 94 -8.82 -6.42 1.01
N ALA A 95 -7.50 -6.24 1.16
CA ALA A 95 -6.88 -5.60 2.32
C ALA A 95 -5.62 -4.80 1.95
N THR A 96 -5.29 -3.80 2.75
CA THR A 96 -4.05 -3.02 2.63
C THR A 96 -3.24 -3.11 3.92
N PHE A 97 -1.94 -3.32 3.83
CA PHE A 97 -1.01 -3.17 4.94
C PHE A 97 -0.04 -2.03 4.64
N THR A 98 -0.13 -0.94 5.40
CA THR A 98 0.69 0.26 5.19
C THR A 98 1.45 0.63 6.46
N ASN A 99 2.72 1.00 6.30
CA ASN A 99 3.52 1.61 7.36
C ASN A 99 3.34 3.14 7.45
N PHE A 100 2.38 3.72 6.71
CA PHE A 100 2.14 5.17 6.65
C PHE A 100 0.65 5.51 6.80
N ILE A 101 0.31 6.20 7.89
CA ILE A 101 -1.07 6.46 8.38
C ILE A 101 -1.68 7.79 7.88
N LYS A 102 -1.01 8.59 7.04
CA LYS A 102 -1.58 9.88 6.58
C LYS A 102 -1.70 9.91 5.06
N PRO A 103 -2.95 9.82 4.53
CA PRO A 103 -3.91 10.94 4.58
C PRO A 103 -5.35 10.63 5.03
N VAL A 104 -5.60 9.53 5.76
CA VAL A 104 -6.91 9.38 6.48
C VAL A 104 -7.12 10.51 7.49
N ILE A 105 -6.04 11.12 7.99
CA ILE A 105 -6.08 12.28 8.90
C ILE A 105 -6.22 13.63 8.17
N TYR A 106 -5.86 13.72 6.88
CA TYR A 106 -5.98 14.96 6.10
C TYR A 106 -7.34 15.10 5.40
N GLY A 107 -8.02 14.00 5.06
CA GLY A 107 -9.40 14.05 4.56
C GLY A 107 -10.38 14.64 5.59
N SER A 108 -10.26 14.24 6.85
CA SER A 108 -11.07 14.79 7.95
C SER A 108 -10.73 16.26 8.26
N LEU A 109 -9.47 16.68 8.12
CA LEU A 109 -9.06 18.10 8.26
C LEU A 109 -9.51 18.97 7.07
N ALA A 110 -9.48 18.44 5.84
CA ALA A 110 -9.92 19.16 4.65
C ALA A 110 -11.44 19.37 4.62
N ALA A 111 -12.21 18.38 5.06
CA ALA A 111 -13.66 18.51 5.19
C ALA A 111 -14.09 19.48 6.31
N ALA A 112 -13.34 19.51 7.42
CA ALA A 112 -13.54 20.53 8.47
C ALA A 112 -13.19 21.95 8.00
N ALA A 113 -12.13 22.12 7.20
CA ALA A 113 -11.73 23.41 6.62
C ALA A 113 -12.65 23.89 5.48
N ALA A 114 -13.30 22.97 4.76
CA ALA A 114 -14.25 23.26 3.67
C ALA A 114 -15.71 23.42 4.15
N GLY A 115 -15.98 23.34 5.46
CA GLY A 115 -17.33 23.48 6.01
C GLY A 115 -18.27 22.32 5.70
N VAL A 116 -17.73 21.16 5.31
CA VAL A 116 -18.50 19.96 4.99
C VAL A 116 -18.74 19.19 6.28
N ARG A 117 -20.00 19.10 6.73
CA ARG A 117 -20.37 18.33 7.92
C ARG A 117 -20.34 16.83 7.64
N HIS A 118 -19.86 16.08 8.64
CA HIS A 118 -19.85 14.62 8.72
C HIS A 118 -20.66 14.18 9.93
#